data_AF-B9DLG7-F1
#
_entry.id   AF-B9DLG7-F1
#
_cell.length_a   1.000
_cell.length_b   1.000
_cell.length_c   1.000
_cell.angle_alpha   90.00
_cell.angle_beta   90.00
_cell.angle_gamma   90.00
#
_symmetry.space_group_name_H-M   'P 1'
#
loop_
_entity.id
_entity.type
_entity.pdbx_description
1 polymer ?
#
loop_
_entity_poly.entity_id
_entity_poly.type
_entity_poly.pdbx_seq_one_letter_code
_entity_poly.pdbx_strand_id
1 'polypeptide(L)'
;MVHDSIKMLVGGPIALLVTGFLAFLVIGPIALWIGTGITDVVTFLFNRAGWLGGAIYGLFYAPLVITGLHHMFLAVDFQLMGSSLKGTYLWPILAISNICQGSAAFGAWFVYKRRKMAKEEGLALTSGISGLLGVTEPAMFGVNIPLKYPFVAAILTSCVLGSIIGASKVLGNVGVGGVPAIISIQKEYWMVYAICTIIAVIVPAVLTVIFSKFAKNKAKEMVD
;
A
#
# COMPACT_ATOMS: atom_id res chain seq x y z
N MET A 1 9.51 -33.88 35.73
CA MET A 1 10.51 -32.81 35.96
C MET A 1 11.63 -32.98 34.95
N VAL A 2 11.97 -31.93 34.20
CA VAL A 2 13.12 -31.94 33.27
C VAL A 2 14.35 -31.45 34.04
N HIS A 3 15.48 -32.11 33.86
CA HIS A 3 16.75 -31.75 34.53
C HIS A 3 17.23 -30.36 34.08
N ASP A 4 17.68 -29.51 35.02
CA ASP A 4 17.99 -28.09 34.74
C ASP A 4 19.04 -27.90 33.63
N SER A 5 19.97 -28.85 33.48
CA SER A 5 21.01 -28.84 32.43
C SER A 5 20.47 -28.92 30.99
N ILE A 6 19.27 -29.47 30.77
CA ILE A 6 18.66 -29.59 29.43
C ILE A 6 17.35 -28.79 29.30
N LYS A 7 16.95 -28.08 30.36
CA LYS A 7 15.67 -27.39 30.45
C LYS A 7 15.50 -26.28 29.42
N MET A 8 16.56 -25.56 29.06
CA MET A 8 16.50 -24.56 27.98
C MET A 8 16.46 -25.19 26.59
N LEU A 9 17.13 -26.34 26.41
CA LEU A 9 17.14 -27.10 25.15
C LEU A 9 15.79 -27.78 24.88
N VAL A 10 15.08 -28.20 25.92
CA VAL A 10 13.83 -28.97 25.81
C VAL A 10 12.59 -28.08 26.04
N GLY A 11 12.65 -27.17 27.01
CA GLY A 11 11.51 -26.34 27.40
C GLY A 11 11.08 -25.35 26.31
N GLY A 12 12.03 -24.65 25.69
CA GLY A 12 11.75 -23.69 24.61
C GLY A 12 11.08 -24.34 23.39
N PRO A 13 11.67 -25.40 22.80
CA PRO A 13 11.08 -26.09 21.65
C PRO A 13 9.74 -26.77 21.95
N ILE A 14 9.58 -27.41 23.12
CA ILE A 14 8.28 -28.00 23.50
C ILE A 14 7.22 -26.92 23.70
N ALA A 15 7.56 -25.82 24.35
CA ALA A 15 6.64 -24.70 24.50
C ALA A 15 6.22 -24.15 23.14
N LEU A 16 7.16 -23.95 22.20
CA LEU A 16 6.87 -23.54 20.83
C LEU A 16 6.01 -24.55 20.07
N LEU A 17 6.29 -25.84 20.20
CA LEU A 17 5.49 -26.89 19.55
C LEU A 17 4.05 -26.91 20.08
N VAL A 18 3.87 -26.88 21.40
CA VAL A 18 2.54 -26.92 22.02
C VAL A 18 1.76 -25.64 21.74
N THR A 19 2.37 -24.47 21.95
CA THR A 19 1.73 -23.17 21.68
C THR A 19 1.46 -22.98 20.19
N GLY A 20 2.37 -23.41 19.32
CA GLY A 20 2.19 -23.42 17.87
C GLY A 20 1.03 -24.32 17.45
N PHE A 21 0.96 -25.56 17.94
CA PHE A 21 -0.16 -26.47 17.66
C PHE A 21 -1.50 -25.91 18.13
N LEU A 22 -1.55 -25.36 19.35
CA LEU A 22 -2.77 -24.73 19.88
C LEU A 22 -3.16 -23.48 19.08
N ALA A 23 -2.19 -22.68 18.66
CA ALA A 23 -2.43 -21.55 17.77
C ALA A 23 -3.03 -22.04 16.44
N PHE A 24 -2.49 -23.07 15.80
CA PHE A 24 -3.05 -23.58 14.55
C PHE A 24 -4.40 -24.31 14.72
N LEU A 25 -4.66 -24.97 15.84
CA LEU A 25 -5.91 -25.69 16.09
C LEU A 25 -7.07 -24.78 16.49
N VAL A 26 -6.79 -23.70 17.24
CA VAL A 26 -7.82 -22.82 17.79
C VAL A 26 -7.83 -21.48 17.05
N ILE A 27 -6.71 -20.78 16.99
CA ILE A 27 -6.61 -19.46 16.36
C ILE A 27 -6.70 -19.60 14.83
N GLY A 28 -6.10 -20.64 14.25
CA GLY A 28 -6.11 -20.93 12.82
C GLY A 28 -7.54 -20.97 12.22
N PRO A 29 -8.45 -21.82 12.70
CA PRO A 29 -9.83 -21.89 12.21
C PRO A 29 -10.60 -20.58 12.39
N ILE A 30 -10.42 -19.90 13.53
CA ILE A 30 -11.08 -18.61 13.79
C ILE A 30 -10.60 -17.55 12.79
N ALA A 31 -9.27 -17.44 12.60
CA ALA A 31 -8.67 -16.51 11.65
C ALA A 31 -9.08 -16.83 10.21
N LEU A 32 -9.17 -18.12 9.83
CA LEU A 32 -9.65 -18.55 8.52
C LEU A 32 -11.12 -18.19 8.32
N TRP A 33 -11.97 -18.40 9.33
CA TRP A 33 -13.39 -18.05 9.25
C TRP A 33 -13.60 -16.54 9.09
N ILE A 34 -12.89 -15.73 9.88
CA ILE A 34 -12.90 -14.26 9.74
C ILE A 34 -12.38 -13.84 8.36
N GLY A 35 -11.24 -14.39 7.93
CA GLY A 35 -10.66 -14.11 6.61
C GLY A 35 -11.61 -14.44 5.47
N THR A 36 -12.35 -15.55 5.59
CA THR A 36 -13.38 -15.96 4.62
C THR A 36 -14.50 -14.92 4.55
N GLY A 37 -15.03 -14.49 5.70
CA GLY A 37 -16.06 -13.45 5.72
C GLY A 37 -15.59 -12.13 5.09
N ILE A 38 -14.35 -11.71 5.35
CA ILE A 38 -13.77 -10.51 4.71
C ILE A 38 -13.64 -10.72 3.20
N THR A 39 -13.14 -11.88 2.78
CA THR A 39 -12.98 -12.23 1.36
C THR A 39 -14.31 -12.23 0.62
N ASP A 40 -15.38 -12.74 1.24
CA ASP A 40 -16.73 -12.74 0.67
C ASP A 40 -17.25 -11.31 0.48
N VAL A 41 -17.07 -10.44 1.47
CA VAL A 41 -17.46 -9.02 1.40
C VAL A 41 -16.69 -8.29 0.30
N VAL A 42 -15.35 -8.47 0.25
CA VAL A 42 -14.50 -7.87 -0.79
C VAL A 42 -14.93 -8.36 -2.17
N THR A 43 -15.13 -9.67 -2.33
CA THR A 43 -15.53 -10.28 -3.62
C THR A 43 -16.91 -9.79 -4.05
N PHE A 44 -17.88 -9.70 -3.13
CA PHE A 44 -19.21 -9.15 -3.39
C PHE A 44 -19.12 -7.70 -3.87
N LEU A 45 -18.36 -6.86 -3.15
CA LEU A 45 -18.19 -5.46 -3.50
C LEU A 45 -17.52 -5.30 -4.86
N PHE A 46 -16.44 -6.05 -5.13
CA PHE A 46 -15.72 -5.96 -6.40
C PHE A 46 -16.52 -6.51 -7.58
N ASN A 47 -17.37 -7.50 -7.35
CA ASN A 47 -18.26 -8.02 -8.39
C ASN A 47 -19.41 -7.06 -8.75
N ARG A 48 -19.99 -6.37 -7.75
CA ARG A 48 -21.14 -5.49 -7.97
C ARG A 48 -20.77 -4.04 -8.27
N ALA A 49 -19.74 -3.55 -7.61
CA ALA A 49 -19.28 -2.16 -7.68
C ALA A 49 -17.75 -2.08 -7.54
N GLY A 50 -17.02 -2.80 -8.40
CA GLY A 50 -15.55 -2.83 -8.40
C GLY A 50 -14.89 -1.45 -8.45
N TRP A 51 -15.49 -0.50 -9.13
CA TRP A 51 -15.02 0.89 -9.13
C TRP A 51 -15.05 1.51 -7.72
N LEU A 52 -16.10 1.25 -6.93
CA LEU A 52 -16.26 1.78 -5.58
C LEU A 52 -15.33 1.06 -4.60
N GLY A 53 -15.25 -0.28 -4.70
CA GLY A 53 -14.31 -1.06 -3.91
C GLY A 53 -12.86 -0.64 -4.14
N GLY A 54 -12.51 -0.42 -5.41
CA GLY A 54 -11.21 0.11 -5.80
C GLY A 54 -10.94 1.53 -5.30
N ALA A 55 -11.93 2.41 -5.36
CA ALA A 55 -11.86 3.78 -4.83
C ALA A 55 -11.55 3.79 -3.34
N ILE A 56 -12.36 3.06 -2.56
CA ILE A 56 -12.25 3.00 -1.11
C ILE A 56 -10.91 2.39 -0.72
N TYR A 57 -10.53 1.25 -1.32
CA TYR A 57 -9.27 0.62 -0.99
C TYR A 57 -8.08 1.50 -1.37
N GLY A 58 -8.07 2.11 -2.56
CA GLY A 58 -7.01 3.03 -3.00
C GLY A 58 -6.89 4.27 -2.11
N LEU A 59 -8.01 4.78 -1.58
CA LEU A 59 -8.04 5.93 -0.67
C LEU A 59 -7.48 5.58 0.72
N PHE A 60 -7.88 4.42 1.27
CA PHE A 60 -7.56 4.03 2.65
C PHE A 60 -6.29 3.18 2.79
N TYR A 61 -5.73 2.64 1.70
CA TYR A 61 -4.54 1.80 1.78
C TYR A 61 -3.36 2.50 2.46
N ALA A 62 -2.99 3.72 2.02
CA ALA A 62 -1.90 4.45 2.66
C ALA A 62 -2.20 4.80 4.14
N PRO A 63 -3.40 5.28 4.52
CA PRO A 63 -3.79 5.35 5.94
C PRO A 63 -3.62 4.04 6.72
N LEU A 64 -3.94 2.89 6.12
CA LEU A 64 -3.71 1.58 6.74
C LEU A 64 -2.23 1.25 6.90
N VAL A 65 -1.37 1.69 5.97
CA VAL A 65 0.10 1.59 6.09
C VAL A 65 0.59 2.31 7.33
N ILE A 66 0.05 3.51 7.63
CA ILE A 66 0.41 4.28 8.84
C ILE A 66 0.16 3.45 10.11
N THR A 67 -0.92 2.68 10.14
CA THR A 67 -1.30 1.85 11.30
C THR A 67 -0.66 0.47 11.32
N GLY A 68 0.02 0.04 10.26
CA GLY A 68 0.51 -1.33 10.09
C GLY A 68 -0.57 -2.37 9.72
N LEU A 69 -1.86 -2.03 9.79
CA LEU A 69 -2.98 -2.93 9.50
C LEU A 69 -3.02 -3.43 8.05
N HIS A 70 -2.30 -2.77 7.13
CA HIS A 70 -2.20 -3.19 5.73
C HIS A 70 -1.66 -4.63 5.55
N HIS A 71 -0.82 -5.13 6.47
CA HIS A 71 -0.31 -6.50 6.42
C HIS A 71 -1.41 -7.56 6.58
N MET A 72 -2.55 -7.22 7.20
CA MET A 72 -3.66 -8.16 7.37
C MET A 72 -4.29 -8.55 6.01
N PHE A 73 -4.17 -7.69 4.99
CA PHE A 73 -4.73 -7.96 3.67
C PHE A 73 -3.99 -9.09 2.94
N LEU A 74 -2.75 -9.41 3.32
CA LEU A 74 -1.98 -10.49 2.71
C LEU A 74 -2.67 -11.86 2.88
N ALA A 75 -3.35 -12.07 4.01
CA ALA A 75 -4.17 -13.27 4.20
C ALA A 75 -5.39 -13.30 3.25
N VAL A 76 -6.04 -12.15 3.06
CA VAL A 76 -7.16 -11.99 2.13
C VAL A 76 -6.71 -12.19 0.69
N ASP A 77 -5.55 -11.65 0.31
CA ASP A 77 -4.94 -11.82 -1.02
C ASP A 77 -4.70 -13.30 -1.34
N PHE A 78 -4.11 -14.06 -0.40
CA PHE A 78 -3.91 -15.49 -0.59
C PHE A 78 -5.21 -16.27 -0.69
N GLN A 79 -6.23 -15.87 0.06
CA GLN A 79 -7.54 -16.49 -0.02
C GLN A 79 -8.22 -16.23 -1.37
N LEU A 80 -8.16 -15.00 -1.88
CA LEU A 80 -8.64 -14.63 -3.22
C LEU A 80 -7.90 -15.41 -4.32
N MET A 81 -6.57 -15.51 -4.22
CA MET A 81 -5.74 -16.28 -5.17
C MET A 81 -6.08 -17.77 -5.17
N GLY A 82 -6.41 -18.34 -4.01
CA GLY A 82 -6.83 -19.74 -3.88
C GLY A 82 -8.25 -20.01 -4.38
N SER A 83 -9.09 -18.99 -4.51
CA SER A 83 -10.48 -19.11 -4.94
C SER A 83 -10.64 -19.38 -6.44
N SER A 84 -11.88 -19.40 -6.93
CA SER A 84 -12.19 -19.44 -8.36
C SER A 84 -11.68 -18.22 -9.13
N LEU A 85 -11.35 -17.12 -8.44
CA LEU A 85 -10.81 -15.91 -9.04
C LEU A 85 -9.39 -16.08 -9.61
N LYS A 86 -8.60 -17.00 -9.05
CA LYS A 86 -7.20 -17.27 -9.45
C LYS A 86 -6.28 -16.04 -9.44
N GLY A 87 -6.59 -15.07 -8.59
CA GLY A 87 -5.85 -13.82 -8.44
C GLY A 87 -6.49 -12.94 -7.37
N THR A 88 -5.96 -11.73 -7.19
CA THR A 88 -6.49 -10.72 -6.27
C THR A 88 -6.65 -9.37 -6.97
N TYR A 89 -7.71 -8.65 -6.63
CA TYR A 89 -7.94 -7.27 -7.04
C TYR A 89 -7.17 -6.24 -6.19
N LEU A 90 -6.73 -6.64 -5.00
CA LEU A 90 -6.17 -5.71 -4.01
C LEU A 90 -4.70 -5.40 -4.31
N TRP A 91 -3.92 -6.41 -4.70
CA TRP A 91 -2.49 -6.24 -5.00
C TRP A 91 -2.19 -5.19 -6.09
N PRO A 92 -2.91 -5.15 -7.23
CA PRO A 92 -2.72 -4.10 -8.23
C PRO A 92 -2.97 -2.69 -7.68
N ILE A 93 -3.99 -2.52 -6.83
CA ILE A 93 -4.33 -1.21 -6.24
C ILE A 93 -3.27 -0.80 -5.21
N LEU A 94 -2.81 -1.75 -4.39
CA LEU A 94 -1.70 -1.57 -3.46
C LEU A 94 -0.46 -1.05 -4.17
N ALA A 95 -0.08 -1.67 -5.28
CA ALA A 95 1.11 -1.28 -6.02
C ALA A 95 0.98 0.14 -6.60
N ILE A 96 -0.19 0.50 -7.13
CA ILE A 96 -0.49 1.88 -7.55
C ILE A 96 -0.41 2.86 -6.39
N SER A 97 -0.95 2.52 -5.22
CA SER A 97 -0.85 3.38 -4.03
C SER A 97 0.60 3.64 -3.66
N ASN A 98 1.46 2.62 -3.72
CA ASN A 98 2.88 2.76 -3.41
C ASN A 98 3.61 3.66 -4.40
N ILE A 99 3.36 3.46 -5.70
CA ILE A 99 3.88 4.32 -6.76
C ILE A 99 3.43 5.77 -6.52
N CYS A 100 2.16 5.98 -6.15
CA CYS A 100 1.64 7.32 -5.87
C CYS A 100 2.37 8.01 -4.70
N GLN A 101 2.68 7.27 -3.62
CA GLN A 101 3.43 7.81 -2.48
C GLN A 101 4.86 8.18 -2.88
N GLY A 102 5.54 7.32 -3.65
CA GLY A 102 6.87 7.60 -4.19
C GLY A 102 6.87 8.85 -5.09
N SER A 103 5.92 8.93 -6.01
CA SER A 103 5.77 10.07 -6.93
C SER A 103 5.42 11.38 -6.24
N ALA A 104 4.60 11.35 -5.20
CA ALA A 104 4.34 12.54 -4.39
C ALA A 104 5.62 13.04 -3.69
N ALA A 105 6.48 12.13 -3.21
CA ALA A 105 7.77 12.49 -2.64
C ALA A 105 8.71 13.10 -3.71
N PHE A 106 8.69 12.62 -4.95
CA PHE A 106 9.38 13.29 -6.08
C PHE A 106 8.83 14.69 -6.37
N GLY A 107 7.52 14.89 -6.27
CA GLY A 107 6.91 16.22 -6.33
C GLY A 107 7.45 17.16 -5.25
N ALA A 108 7.59 16.66 -4.01
CA ALA A 108 8.17 17.39 -2.90
C ALA A 108 9.66 17.67 -3.10
N TRP A 109 10.43 16.72 -3.64
CA TRP A 109 11.83 16.92 -4.05
C TRP A 109 11.98 18.14 -4.98
N PHE A 110 11.14 18.25 -6.00
CA PHE A 110 11.16 19.41 -6.91
C PHE A 110 10.83 20.73 -6.19
N VAL A 111 9.93 20.71 -5.21
CA VAL A 111 9.61 21.88 -4.38
C VAL A 111 10.80 22.27 -3.51
N TYR A 112 11.45 21.32 -2.84
CA TYR A 112 12.64 21.57 -2.01
C TYR A 112 13.82 22.09 -2.81
N LYS A 113 14.07 21.51 -3.98
CA LYS A 113 15.10 21.98 -4.92
C LYS A 113 14.90 23.44 -5.30
N ARG A 114 13.67 23.85 -5.64
CA ARG A 114 13.35 25.26 -5.94
C ARG A 114 13.51 26.19 -4.74
N ARG A 115 13.38 25.67 -3.52
CA ARG A 115 13.58 26.42 -2.27
C ARG A 115 15.02 26.36 -1.74
N LYS A 116 15.94 25.68 -2.44
CA LYS A 116 17.34 25.47 -2.04
C LYS A 116 17.48 24.77 -0.67
N MET A 117 16.57 23.85 -0.36
CA MET A 117 16.55 23.07 0.88
C MET A 117 17.29 21.74 0.68
N ALA A 118 18.63 21.79 0.66
CA ALA A 118 19.48 20.67 0.20
C ALA A 118 19.32 19.38 1.02
N LYS A 119 19.09 19.49 2.33
CA LYS A 119 18.92 18.31 3.22
C LYS A 119 17.61 17.58 2.92
N GLU A 120 16.52 18.33 2.81
CA GLU A 120 15.18 17.84 2.54
C GLU A 120 15.03 17.36 1.10
N GLU A 121 15.73 18.01 0.16
CA GLU A 121 15.86 17.55 -1.22
C GLU A 121 16.45 16.14 -1.28
N GLY A 122 17.59 15.90 -0.63
CA GLY A 122 18.24 14.58 -0.62
C GLY A 122 17.34 13.49 -0.04
N LEU A 123 16.66 13.78 1.08
CA LEU A 123 15.70 12.86 1.69
C LEU A 123 14.51 12.56 0.78
N ALA A 124 13.94 13.58 0.14
CA ALA A 124 12.78 13.42 -0.72
C ALA A 124 13.09 12.59 -1.98
N LEU A 125 14.30 12.75 -2.54
CA LEU A 125 14.75 11.97 -3.69
C LEU A 125 14.88 10.49 -3.37
N THR A 126 15.63 10.15 -2.32
CA THR A 126 15.89 8.74 -1.95
C THR A 126 14.62 8.05 -1.47
N SER A 127 13.79 8.76 -0.71
CA SER A 127 12.49 8.27 -0.26
C SER A 127 11.50 8.07 -1.42
N GLY A 128 11.52 8.96 -2.42
CA GLY A 128 10.72 8.82 -3.64
C GLY A 128 11.09 7.56 -4.42
N ILE A 129 12.39 7.29 -4.61
CA ILE A 129 12.87 6.05 -5.25
C ILE A 129 12.40 4.82 -4.47
N SER A 130 12.56 4.82 -3.14
CA SER A 130 12.06 3.74 -2.28
C SER A 130 10.57 3.48 -2.50
N GLY A 131 9.74 4.53 -2.53
CA GLY A 131 8.30 4.42 -2.76
C GLY A 131 7.95 3.85 -4.13
N LEU A 132 8.67 4.27 -5.19
CA LEU A 132 8.50 3.69 -6.52
C LEU A 132 8.90 2.20 -6.59
N LEU A 133 9.76 1.72 -5.69
CA LEU A 133 10.12 0.30 -5.58
C LEU A 133 9.19 -0.49 -4.66
N GLY A 134 8.19 0.16 -4.05
CA GLY A 134 7.18 -0.47 -3.21
C GLY A 134 7.40 -0.31 -1.71
N VAL A 135 8.47 0.38 -1.28
CA VAL A 135 8.76 0.65 0.14
C VAL A 135 8.43 2.11 0.44
N THR A 136 7.26 2.35 1.03
CA THR A 136 6.65 3.68 1.11
C THR A 136 6.91 4.42 2.41
N GLU A 137 7.40 3.73 3.43
CA GLU A 137 7.61 4.26 4.79
C GLU A 137 8.54 5.49 4.78
N PRO A 138 9.69 5.48 4.07
CA PRO A 138 10.53 6.68 3.99
C PRO A 138 9.81 7.85 3.32
N ALA A 139 9.04 7.61 2.26
CA ALA A 139 8.30 8.64 1.54
C ALA A 139 7.16 9.21 2.39
N MET A 140 6.40 8.34 3.05
CA MET A 140 5.25 8.72 3.85
C MET A 140 5.66 9.48 5.10
N PHE A 141 6.54 8.92 5.91
CA PHE A 141 6.91 9.49 7.20
C PHE A 141 8.00 10.57 7.09
N GLY A 142 8.91 10.43 6.11
CA GLY A 142 9.99 11.40 5.91
C GLY A 142 9.58 12.65 5.13
N VAL A 143 8.53 12.56 4.29
CA VAL A 143 8.20 13.63 3.32
C VAL A 143 6.72 13.97 3.29
N ASN A 144 5.87 12.99 2.95
CA ASN A 144 4.50 13.25 2.54
C ASN A 144 3.59 13.67 3.69
N ILE A 145 3.66 13.00 4.84
CA ILE A 145 2.88 13.34 6.04
C ILE A 145 3.35 14.65 6.68
N PRO A 146 4.68 14.89 6.89
CA PRO A 146 5.16 16.17 7.39
C PRO A 146 4.66 17.38 6.59
N LEU A 147 4.68 17.28 5.25
CA LEU A 147 4.17 18.33 4.37
C LEU A 147 2.64 18.31 4.21
N LYS A 148 1.97 17.20 4.54
CA LYS A 148 0.53 16.90 4.39
C LYS A 148 0.02 16.88 2.95
N TYR A 149 0.30 17.92 2.16
CA TYR A 149 -0.19 18.04 0.78
C TYR A 149 0.33 16.96 -0.19
N PRO A 150 1.56 16.43 -0.09
CA PRO A 150 1.97 15.31 -0.95
C PRO A 150 1.21 14.03 -0.60
N PHE A 151 0.96 13.78 0.70
CA PHE A 151 0.17 12.63 1.13
C PHE A 151 -1.24 12.67 0.55
N VAL A 152 -1.90 13.85 0.61
CA VAL A 152 -3.23 14.06 0.03
C VAL A 152 -3.21 13.86 -1.49
N ALA A 153 -2.20 14.40 -2.19
CA ALA A 153 -2.05 14.20 -3.64
C ALA A 153 -1.93 12.71 -4.02
N ALA A 154 -1.16 11.94 -3.24
CA ALA A 154 -0.98 10.50 -3.45
C ALA A 154 -2.28 9.71 -3.23
N ILE A 155 -2.98 9.90 -2.11
CA ILE A 155 -4.19 9.13 -1.79
C ILE A 155 -5.36 9.46 -2.71
N LEU A 156 -5.50 10.71 -3.16
CA LEU A 156 -6.54 11.09 -4.12
C LEU A 156 -6.29 10.46 -5.49
N THR A 157 -5.03 10.44 -5.94
CA THR A 157 -4.67 9.78 -7.20
C THR A 157 -4.87 8.27 -7.09
N SER A 158 -4.44 7.67 -5.99
CA SER A 158 -4.63 6.24 -5.71
C SER A 158 -6.11 5.85 -5.65
N CYS A 159 -6.97 6.69 -5.08
CA CYS A 159 -8.42 6.49 -5.08
C CYS A 159 -8.98 6.42 -6.51
N VAL A 160 -8.65 7.39 -7.37
CA VAL A 160 -9.13 7.42 -8.76
C VAL A 160 -8.60 6.23 -9.56
N LEU A 161 -7.30 5.94 -9.47
CA LEU A 161 -6.69 4.84 -10.20
C LEU A 161 -7.13 3.48 -9.66
N GLY A 162 -7.32 3.35 -8.35
CA GLY A 162 -7.92 2.19 -7.71
C GLY A 162 -9.33 1.94 -8.24
N SER A 163 -10.11 3.00 -8.46
CA SER A 163 -11.43 2.90 -9.09
C SER A 163 -11.36 2.32 -10.50
N ILE A 164 -10.40 2.78 -11.32
CA ILE A 164 -10.21 2.30 -12.69
C ILE A 164 -9.79 0.82 -12.69
N ILE A 165 -8.84 0.45 -11.82
CA ILE A 165 -8.36 -0.92 -11.65
C ILE A 165 -9.50 -1.86 -11.20
N GLY A 166 -10.26 -1.43 -10.19
CA GLY A 166 -11.40 -2.20 -9.68
C GLY A 166 -12.55 -2.30 -10.67
N ALA A 167 -12.85 -1.24 -11.43
CA ALA A 167 -13.85 -1.25 -12.51
C ALA A 167 -13.47 -2.22 -13.63
N SER A 168 -12.18 -2.23 -13.99
CA SER A 168 -11.62 -3.08 -15.02
C SER A 168 -11.32 -4.50 -14.54
N LYS A 169 -11.61 -4.79 -13.26
CA LYS A 169 -11.38 -6.09 -12.60
C LYS A 169 -9.95 -6.62 -12.81
N VAL A 170 -8.96 -5.74 -12.80
CA VAL A 170 -7.55 -6.11 -13.00
C VAL A 170 -7.12 -7.07 -11.89
N LEU A 171 -6.55 -8.20 -12.31
CA LEU A 171 -6.05 -9.23 -11.40
C LEU A 171 -4.53 -9.29 -11.39
N GLY A 172 -3.99 -9.47 -10.20
CA GLY A 172 -2.59 -9.80 -9.98
C GLY A 172 -2.43 -10.92 -8.95
N ASN A 173 -1.17 -11.20 -8.62
CA ASN A 173 -0.75 -12.10 -7.56
C ASN A 173 0.09 -11.32 -6.55
N VAL A 174 0.15 -11.81 -5.31
CA VAL A 174 1.11 -11.34 -4.30
C VAL A 174 2.52 -11.39 -4.88
N GLY A 175 3.25 -10.28 -4.83
CA GLY A 175 4.54 -10.14 -5.51
C GLY A 175 5.21 -8.79 -5.25
N VAL A 176 5.75 -8.14 -6.28
CA VAL A 176 6.40 -6.83 -6.12
C VAL A 176 5.32 -5.75 -6.05
N GLY A 177 5.51 -4.73 -5.20
CA GLY A 177 4.51 -3.70 -4.88
C GLY A 177 4.83 -2.29 -5.38
N GLY A 178 5.69 -2.12 -6.39
CA GLY A 178 6.10 -0.81 -6.93
C GLY A 178 5.93 -0.72 -8.45
N VAL A 179 6.70 0.12 -9.13
CA VAL A 179 6.76 0.20 -10.61
C VAL A 179 7.01 -1.18 -11.25
N PRO A 180 7.88 -2.06 -10.70
CA PRO A 180 8.05 -3.41 -11.26
C PRO A 180 6.84 -4.34 -11.08
N ALA A 181 5.80 -3.95 -10.33
CA ALA A 181 4.64 -4.78 -10.03
C ALA A 181 3.88 -5.27 -11.25
N ILE A 182 4.10 -4.69 -12.44
CA ILE A 182 3.52 -5.20 -13.69
C ILE A 182 3.82 -6.69 -13.92
N ILE A 183 4.96 -7.21 -13.42
CA ILE A 183 5.29 -8.64 -13.49
C ILE A 183 4.40 -9.52 -12.59
N SER A 184 3.76 -8.91 -11.60
CA SER A 184 2.80 -9.56 -10.68
C SER A 184 1.36 -9.45 -11.19
N ILE A 185 1.11 -8.69 -12.27
CA ILE A 185 -0.20 -8.55 -12.90
C ILE A 185 -0.38 -9.63 -13.96
N GLN A 186 -1.59 -10.20 -14.06
CA GLN A 186 -1.89 -11.16 -15.11
C GLN A 186 -1.79 -10.49 -16.49
N LYS A 187 -1.22 -11.20 -17.46
CA LYS A 187 -0.81 -10.64 -18.78
C LYS A 187 -1.94 -9.92 -19.52
N GLU A 188 -3.16 -10.42 -19.40
CA GLU A 188 -4.35 -9.83 -20.05
C GLU A 188 -4.66 -8.40 -19.58
N TYR A 189 -4.25 -8.00 -18.38
CA TYR A 189 -4.50 -6.67 -17.82
C TYR A 189 -3.32 -5.70 -17.94
N TRP A 190 -2.20 -6.11 -18.54
CA TRP A 190 -0.98 -5.31 -18.59
C TRP A 190 -1.20 -3.92 -19.19
N MET A 191 -2.05 -3.80 -20.22
CA MET A 191 -2.32 -2.52 -20.86
C MET A 191 -2.99 -1.53 -19.90
N VAL A 192 -4.07 -1.94 -19.24
CA VAL A 192 -4.81 -1.09 -18.29
C VAL A 192 -3.91 -0.72 -17.11
N TYR A 193 -3.17 -1.69 -16.57
CA TYR A 193 -2.28 -1.48 -15.45
C TYR A 193 -1.09 -0.55 -15.80
N ALA A 194 -0.51 -0.68 -16.99
CA ALA A 194 0.58 0.17 -17.45
C ALA A 194 0.12 1.63 -17.59
N ILE A 195 -1.07 1.87 -18.14
CA ILE A 195 -1.65 3.22 -18.22
C ILE A 195 -1.84 3.80 -16.81
N CYS A 196 -2.42 3.03 -15.88
CA CYS A 196 -2.58 3.47 -14.50
C CYS A 196 -1.24 3.77 -13.83
N THR A 197 -0.21 2.94 -14.09
CA THR A 197 1.14 3.14 -13.57
C THR A 197 1.77 4.44 -14.08
N ILE A 198 1.63 4.74 -15.38
CA ILE A 198 2.13 6.02 -15.95
C ILE A 198 1.44 7.21 -15.29
N ILE A 199 0.12 7.14 -15.10
CA ILE A 199 -0.65 8.19 -14.43
C ILE A 199 -0.21 8.33 -12.96
N ALA A 200 -0.01 7.20 -12.25
CA ALA A 200 0.47 7.17 -10.88
C ALA A 200 1.87 7.76 -10.73
N VAL A 201 2.72 7.64 -11.75
CA VAL A 201 4.05 8.25 -11.73
C VAL A 201 3.97 9.78 -11.84
N ILE A 202 3.08 10.29 -12.69
CA ILE A 202 3.05 11.71 -13.09
C ILE A 202 2.13 12.55 -12.18
N VAL A 203 0.88 12.13 -12.01
CA VAL A 203 -0.17 12.95 -11.40
C VAL A 203 0.12 13.33 -9.94
N PRO A 204 0.57 12.42 -9.06
CA PRO A 204 0.87 12.77 -7.66
C PRO A 204 2.01 13.78 -7.56
N ALA A 205 3.03 13.67 -8.41
CA ALA A 205 4.14 14.62 -8.45
C ALA A 205 3.64 16.02 -8.86
N VAL A 206 2.82 16.10 -9.92
CA VAL A 206 2.23 17.36 -10.40
C VAL A 206 1.30 17.98 -9.36
N LEU A 207 0.38 17.19 -8.80
CA LEU A 207 -0.55 17.65 -7.76
C LEU A 207 0.19 18.14 -6.52
N THR A 208 1.26 17.45 -6.10
CA THR A 208 2.10 17.88 -4.98
C THR A 208 2.69 19.28 -5.23
N VAL A 209 3.20 19.53 -6.43
CA VAL A 209 3.74 20.85 -6.81
C VAL A 209 2.64 21.92 -6.80
N ILE A 210 1.45 21.61 -7.32
CA ILE A 210 0.30 22.52 -7.34
C ILE A 210 -0.14 22.84 -5.90
N PHE A 211 -0.39 21.84 -5.07
CA PHE A 211 -0.85 22.02 -3.69
C PHE A 211 0.17 22.76 -2.82
N SER A 212 1.47 22.62 -3.11
CA SER A 212 2.51 23.39 -2.41
C SER A 212 2.36 24.91 -2.56
N LYS A 213 1.80 25.39 -3.69
CA LYS A 213 1.57 26.82 -3.93
C LYS A 213 0.46 27.35 -3.03
N PHE A 214 -0.65 26.60 -2.93
CA PHE A 214 -1.78 26.97 -2.07
C PHE A 214 -1.38 26.94 -0.58
N ALA A 215 -0.61 25.95 -0.16
CA ALA A 215 -0.08 25.88 1.21
C ALA A 215 0.80 27.11 1.55
N LYS A 216 1.63 27.57 0.59
CA LYS A 216 2.45 28.77 0.76
C LYS A 216 1.61 30.05 0.87
N ASN A 217 0.58 30.19 0.04
CA ASN A 217 -0.29 31.37 0.06
C ASN A 217 -1.03 31.48 1.40
N LYS A 218 -1.60 30.36 1.88
CA LYS A 218 -2.27 30.32 3.18
C LYS A 218 -1.33 30.67 4.35
N ALA A 219 -0.08 30.19 4.31
CA ALA A 219 0.91 30.55 5.32
C ALA A 219 1.26 32.05 5.30
N LYS A 220 1.17 32.71 4.14
CA LYS A 220 1.38 34.16 4.02
C LYS A 220 0.19 34.96 4.58
N GLU A 221 -1.03 34.57 4.23
CA GLU A 221 -2.27 35.21 4.73
C GLU A 221 -2.46 35.13 6.24
N MET A 222 -1.84 34.16 6.93
CA MET A 222 -1.90 34.05 8.40
C MET A 222 -0.90 34.96 9.13
N VAL A 223 0.07 35.52 8.40
CA VAL A 223 1.15 36.35 8.95
C VAL A 223 0.94 37.83 8.63
N ASP A 224 0.21 38.12 7.54
CA ASP A 224 -0.25 39.46 7.15
C ASP A 224 -1.53 39.84 7.94
#